data_AF-A0A1A6BKU9-F1
#
_entry.id   AF-A0A1A6BKU9-F1
#
_cell.length_a   1.000
_cell.length_b   1.000
_cell.length_c   1.000
_cell.angle_alpha   90.00
_cell.angle_beta   90.00
_cell.angle_gamma   90.00
#
_symmetry.space_group_name_H-M   'P 1'
#
loop_
_entity.id
_entity.type
_entity.pdbx_description
1 polymer ?
#
loop_
_entity_poly.entity_id
_entity_poly.type
_entity_poly.pdbx_seq_one_letter_code
_entity_poly.pdbx_strand_id
1 'polypeptide(L)'
;MNDAGTERRDPDVPERARRRRCTAKYKLEILAAYDAAPEGEKGALLRREGLYSSHIVAWRRARDGGALAGLAAPCGRKRRDPQAERIARLEAEKHDSRRFAGILMRCIEDVSRAVSVMLAGDLRAEVNPR
;
A
#
# COMPACT_ATOMS: atom_id res chain seq x y z
N MET A 1 21.46 20.76 -69.01
CA MET A 1 20.40 19.85 -68.51
C MET A 1 20.87 19.29 -67.18
N ASN A 2 20.05 19.48 -66.15
CA ASN A 2 20.29 19.08 -64.76
C ASN A 2 20.16 17.56 -64.54
N ASP A 3 20.62 17.14 -63.35
CA ASP A 3 20.19 15.95 -62.59
C ASP A 3 20.80 14.60 -63.02
N ALA A 4 21.27 13.69 -62.18
CA ALA A 4 21.15 13.56 -60.73
C ALA A 4 22.35 12.74 -60.20
N GLY A 5 23.11 13.30 -59.26
CA GLY A 5 23.99 12.51 -58.41
C GLY A 5 23.14 11.62 -57.53
N THR A 6 23.07 10.32 -57.84
CA THR A 6 22.49 9.32 -56.94
C THR A 6 23.53 8.95 -55.88
N GLU A 7 23.83 9.93 -55.04
CA GLU A 7 24.51 9.73 -53.77
C GLU A 7 23.57 8.89 -52.90
N ARG A 8 23.75 7.57 -52.95
CA ARG A 8 23.12 6.64 -52.01
C ARG A 8 23.60 7.05 -50.63
N ARG A 9 22.77 7.80 -49.92
CA ARG A 9 22.97 8.13 -48.51
C ARG A 9 22.96 6.82 -47.75
N ASP A 10 24.12 6.36 -47.32
CA ASP A 10 24.27 5.27 -46.37
C ASP A 10 23.39 5.58 -45.15
N PRO A 11 22.47 4.69 -44.76
CA PRO A 11 21.70 4.89 -43.54
C PRO A 11 22.66 4.63 -42.38
N ASP A 12 23.18 5.72 -41.80
CA ASP A 12 23.93 5.69 -40.55
C ASP A 12 22.98 5.23 -39.43
N VAL A 13 22.79 3.92 -39.32
CA VAL A 13 22.00 3.28 -38.27
C VAL A 13 22.92 3.15 -37.06
N PRO A 14 22.67 3.88 -35.95
CA PRO A 14 23.50 3.76 -34.76
C PRO A 14 23.50 2.31 -34.28
N GLU A 15 24.71 1.76 -34.07
CA GLU A 15 25.02 0.35 -33.75
C GLU A 15 24.27 -0.21 -32.52
N ARG A 16 23.66 0.65 -31.70
CA ARG A 16 22.70 0.26 -30.66
C ARG A 16 21.52 1.22 -30.60
N ALA A 17 20.32 0.69 -30.83
CA ALA A 17 19.09 1.35 -30.44
C ALA A 17 19.10 1.63 -28.94
N ARG A 18 19.31 2.90 -28.55
CA ARG A 18 19.28 3.35 -27.15
C ARG A 18 17.87 3.12 -26.59
N ARG A 19 17.65 1.97 -25.94
CA ARG A 19 16.39 1.66 -25.26
C ARG A 19 16.07 2.79 -24.28
N ARG A 20 14.99 3.52 -24.57
CA ARG A 20 14.44 4.52 -23.64
C ARG A 20 14.10 3.81 -22.33
N ARG A 21 14.70 4.24 -21.21
CA ARG A 21 14.35 3.70 -19.89
C ARG A 21 12.97 4.25 -19.52
N CYS A 22 11.93 3.44 -19.71
CA CYS A 22 10.57 3.76 -19.31
C CYS A 22 10.41 3.54 -17.79
N THR A 23 10.94 4.48 -17.01
CA THR A 23 10.93 4.43 -15.53
C THR A 23 9.51 4.58 -14.99
N ALA A 24 9.28 4.14 -13.74
CA ALA A 24 7.98 4.32 -13.08
C ALA A 24 7.57 5.80 -13.00
N LYS A 25 8.52 6.69 -12.71
CA LYS A 25 8.32 8.15 -12.70
C LYS A 25 7.84 8.66 -14.06
N TYR A 26 8.52 8.29 -15.15
CA TYR A 26 8.13 8.68 -16.50
C TYR A 26 6.71 8.20 -16.84
N LYS A 27 6.36 6.95 -16.49
CA LYS A 27 5.00 6.43 -16.72
C LYS A 27 3.94 7.22 -15.95
N LEU A 28 4.22 7.62 -14.70
CA LEU A 28 3.30 8.41 -13.89
C LEU A 28 3.13 9.83 -14.43
N GLU A 29 4.22 10.48 -14.86
CA GLU A 29 4.20 11.80 -15.48
C GLU A 29 3.36 11.80 -16.77
N ILE A 30 3.54 10.79 -17.64
CA ILE A 30 2.74 10.65 -18.85
C ILE A 30 1.27 10.37 -18.55
N LEU A 31 0.96 9.53 -17.54
CA LEU A 31 -0.42 9.30 -17.13
C LEU A 31 -1.08 10.58 -16.62
N ALA A 32 -0.37 11.39 -15.82
CA ALA A 32 -0.89 12.66 -15.33
C ALA A 32 -1.12 13.66 -16.49
N ALA A 33 -0.17 13.76 -17.43
CA ALA A 33 -0.32 14.60 -18.61
C ALA A 33 -1.47 14.12 -19.51
N TYR A 34 -1.67 12.82 -19.65
CA TYR A 34 -2.76 12.24 -20.44
C TYR A 34 -4.13 12.46 -19.77
N ASP A 35 -4.21 12.36 -18.44
CA ASP A 35 -5.43 12.59 -17.66
C ASP A 35 -5.81 14.10 -17.66
N ALA A 36 -4.83 15.00 -17.73
CA ALA A 36 -5.04 16.45 -17.77
C ALA A 36 -5.30 17.02 -19.18
N ALA A 37 -4.94 16.30 -20.25
CA ALA A 37 -5.08 16.78 -21.61
C ALA A 37 -6.55 16.77 -22.10
N PRO A 38 -6.99 17.80 -22.84
CA PRO A 38 -8.32 17.83 -23.46
C PRO A 38 -8.46 16.81 -24.61
N GLU A 39 -9.71 16.52 -24.98
CA GLU A 39 -10.05 15.61 -26.08
C GLU A 39 -9.44 16.12 -27.40
N GLY A 40 -8.58 15.32 -28.03
CA GLY A 40 -7.82 15.70 -29.24
C GLY A 40 -6.31 15.89 -29.00
N GLU A 41 -5.93 16.49 -27.87
CA GLU A 41 -4.51 16.69 -27.52
C GLU A 41 -3.86 15.42 -26.96
N LYS A 42 -4.66 14.55 -26.34
CA LYS A 42 -4.25 13.20 -25.90
C LYS A 42 -3.53 12.42 -27.01
N GLY A 43 -4.06 12.46 -28.23
CA GLY A 43 -3.47 11.78 -29.37
C GLY A 43 -2.18 12.44 -29.87
N ALA A 44 -2.04 13.75 -29.72
CA ALA A 44 -0.82 14.47 -30.06
C ALA A 44 0.30 14.18 -29.06
N LEU A 45 0.00 14.15 -27.76
CA LEU A 45 0.91 13.75 -26.69
C LEU A 45 1.46 12.34 -26.94
N LEU A 46 0.59 11.37 -27.22
CA LEU A 46 0.99 10.00 -27.50
C LEU A 46 1.92 9.87 -28.72
N ARG A 47 1.68 10.62 -29.79
CA ARG A 47 2.55 10.61 -30.98
C ARG A 47 3.92 11.22 -30.70
N ARG A 48 3.98 12.30 -29.92
CA ARG A 48 5.26 12.94 -29.51
C ARG A 48 6.10 12.00 -28.65
N GLU A 49 5.45 11.26 -27.76
CA GLU A 49 6.12 10.28 -26.88
C GLU A 49 6.35 8.91 -27.54
N GLY A 50 5.77 8.66 -28.72
CA GLY A 50 5.82 7.38 -29.41
C GLY A 50 5.07 6.26 -28.68
N LEU A 51 3.99 6.61 -27.98
CA LEU A 51 3.17 5.72 -27.16
C LEU A 51 1.85 5.39 -27.86
N TYR A 52 1.33 4.20 -27.59
CA TYR A 52 -0.01 3.77 -28.04
C TYR A 52 -1.00 3.86 -26.88
N SER A 53 -2.29 3.97 -27.21
CA SER A 53 -3.38 3.97 -26.22
C SER A 53 -3.38 2.72 -25.33
N SER A 54 -2.93 1.57 -25.86
CA SER A 54 -2.73 0.33 -25.12
C SER A 54 -1.74 0.47 -23.95
N HIS A 55 -0.69 1.28 -24.11
CA HIS A 55 0.27 1.56 -23.05
C HIS A 55 -0.38 2.33 -21.90
N ILE A 56 -1.23 3.31 -22.21
CA ILE A 56 -1.95 4.10 -21.20
C ILE A 56 -2.89 3.21 -20.39
N VAL A 57 -3.66 2.35 -21.06
CA VAL A 57 -4.56 1.40 -20.39
C VAL A 57 -3.78 0.43 -19.49
N ALA A 58 -2.68 -0.12 -20.00
CA ALA A 58 -1.83 -1.02 -19.21
C ALA A 58 -1.20 -0.32 -17.99
N TRP A 59 -0.77 0.93 -18.14
CA TRP A 59 -0.16 1.69 -17.06
C TRP A 59 -1.17 2.18 -16.03
N ARG A 60 -2.41 2.54 -16.43
CA ARG A 60 -3.49 2.82 -15.46
C ARG A 60 -3.78 1.59 -14.59
N ARG A 61 -3.95 0.42 -15.20
CA ARG A 61 -4.14 -0.84 -14.44
C ARG A 61 -2.97 -1.12 -13.49
N ALA A 62 -1.74 -0.87 -13.92
CA ALA A 62 -0.55 -1.02 -13.08
C ALA A 62 -0.44 0.05 -11.97
N ARG A 63 -0.99 1.25 -12.16
CA ARG A 63 -1.10 2.30 -11.13
C ARG A 63 -2.13 1.88 -10.08
N ASP A 64 -3.31 1.51 -10.52
CA ASP A 64 -4.44 1.18 -9.67
C ASP A 64 -4.17 -0.11 -8.87
N GLY A 65 -3.44 -1.06 -9.46
CA GLY A 65 -2.94 -2.26 -8.77
C GLY A 65 -1.67 -2.05 -7.92
N GLY A 66 -1.19 -0.81 -7.75
CA GLY A 66 -0.02 -0.47 -6.92
C GLY A 66 1.34 -0.88 -7.50
N ALA A 67 1.39 -1.54 -8.66
CA ALA A 67 2.61 -2.03 -9.29
C ALA A 67 3.54 -0.89 -9.74
N LEU A 68 3.00 0.25 -10.20
CA LEU A 68 3.83 1.42 -10.56
C LEU A 68 4.42 2.12 -9.33
N ALA A 69 3.71 2.14 -8.20
CA ALA A 69 4.26 2.62 -6.92
C ALA A 69 5.34 1.65 -6.39
N GLY A 70 5.12 0.35 -6.54
CA GLY A 70 6.10 -0.69 -6.20
C GLY A 70 7.36 -0.68 -7.07
N LEU A 71 7.27 -0.23 -8.33
CA LEU A 71 8.42 -0.05 -9.23
C LEU A 71 9.21 1.26 -8.97
N ALA A 72 8.57 2.25 -8.35
CA ALA A 72 9.24 3.47 -7.88
C ALA A 72 9.92 3.26 -6.51
N ALA A 73 9.47 2.27 -5.75
CA ALA A 73 10.14 1.85 -4.53
C ALA A 73 11.49 1.19 -4.88
N PRO A 74 12.56 1.43 -4.09
CA PRO A 74 13.84 0.76 -4.31
C PRO A 74 13.66 -0.76 -4.26
N CYS A 75 14.13 -1.46 -5.29
CA CYS A 75 14.15 -2.91 -5.31
C CYS A 75 15.10 -3.42 -4.20
N GLY A 76 14.54 -3.97 -3.12
CA GLY A 76 15.28 -4.45 -1.96
C GLY A 76 14.34 -4.78 -0.79
N ARG A 77 14.87 -5.49 0.22
CA ARG A 77 14.11 -5.79 1.45
C ARG A 77 13.62 -4.47 2.05
N LYS A 78 12.31 -4.36 2.32
CA LYS A 78 11.70 -3.18 2.97
C LYS A 78 12.60 -2.79 4.15
N ARG A 79 13.09 -1.56 4.13
CA ARG A 79 13.90 -1.01 5.22
C ARG A 79 13.10 -1.22 6.50
N ARG A 80 13.69 -1.92 7.46
CA ARG A 80 13.08 -2.24 8.76
C ARG A 80 12.58 -0.93 9.36
N ASP A 81 11.25 -0.74 9.41
CA ASP A 81 10.65 0.53 9.83
C ASP A 81 10.65 0.58 11.36
N PRO A 82 11.50 1.42 11.99
CA PRO A 82 11.55 1.52 13.45
C PRO A 82 10.22 2.00 14.04
N GLN A 83 9.38 2.67 13.26
CA GLN A 83 8.04 3.06 13.68
C GLN A 83 7.09 1.86 13.71
N ALA A 84 7.16 0.96 12.72
CA ALA A 84 6.38 -0.27 12.71
C ALA A 84 6.72 -1.21 13.89
N GLU A 85 7.99 -1.27 14.28
CA GLU A 85 8.39 -2.02 15.48
C GLU A 85 7.89 -1.40 16.77
N ARG A 86 7.96 -0.07 16.88
CA ARG A 86 7.39 0.65 18.01
C ARG A 86 5.88 0.41 18.10
N ILE A 87 5.17 0.45 16.98
CA ILE A 87 3.73 0.15 16.93
C ILE A 87 3.47 -1.28 17.38
N ALA A 88 4.16 -2.27 16.81
CA ALA A 88 3.97 -3.68 17.19
C ALA A 88 4.26 -3.93 18.68
N ARG A 89 5.31 -3.30 19.23
CA ARG A 89 5.64 -3.39 20.66
C ARG A 89 4.55 -2.76 21.53
N LEU A 90 4.10 -1.55 21.17
CA LEU A 90 3.05 -0.84 21.91
C LEU A 90 1.72 -1.59 21.85
N GLU A 91 1.40 -2.21 20.72
CA GLU A 91 0.20 -3.04 20.57
C GLU A 91 0.25 -4.31 21.42
N ALA A 92 1.41 -4.97 21.49
CA ALA A 92 1.62 -6.12 22.37
C ALA A 92 1.46 -5.72 23.85
N GLU A 93 2.11 -4.63 24.28
CA GLU A 93 2.01 -4.14 25.66
C GLU A 93 0.58 -3.73 26.05
N LYS A 94 -0.15 -3.10 25.13
CA LYS A 94 -1.56 -2.76 25.30
C LYS A 94 -2.43 -4.02 25.37
N HIS A 95 -2.16 -5.02 24.56
CA HIS A 95 -2.87 -6.30 24.58
C HIS A 95 -2.65 -7.04 25.90
N ASP A 96 -1.41 -7.07 26.40
CA ASP A 96 -1.07 -7.72 27.65
C ASP A 96 -1.71 -7.00 28.84
N SER A 97 -1.62 -5.66 28.88
CA SER A 97 -2.28 -4.84 29.90
C SER A 97 -3.79 -5.09 29.96
N ARG A 98 -4.45 -5.20 28.80
CA ARG A 98 -5.88 -5.53 28.70
C ARG A 98 -6.20 -6.94 29.19
N ARG A 99 -5.34 -7.91 28.88
CA ARG A 99 -5.49 -9.29 29.39
C ARG A 99 -5.41 -9.33 30.91
N PHE A 100 -4.41 -8.69 31.50
CA PHE A 100 -4.26 -8.62 32.95
C PHE A 100 -5.47 -7.96 33.62
N ALA A 101 -5.97 -6.85 33.06
CA ALA A 101 -7.19 -6.21 33.57
C ALA A 101 -8.40 -7.17 33.54
N GLY A 102 -8.57 -7.94 32.47
CA GLY A 102 -9.64 -8.94 32.36
C GLY A 102 -9.52 -10.08 33.39
N ILE A 103 -8.30 -10.52 33.71
CA ILE A 103 -8.05 -11.54 34.74
C ILE A 103 -8.41 -10.98 36.13
N LEU A 104 -7.91 -9.78 36.47
CA LEU A 104 -8.20 -9.15 37.76
C LEU A 104 -9.71 -8.89 37.95
N MET A 105 -10.39 -8.46 36.90
CA MET A 105 -11.84 -8.25 36.93
C MET A 105 -12.60 -9.54 37.27
N ARG A 106 -12.20 -10.68 36.70
CA ARG A 106 -12.79 -11.99 37.01
C ARG A 106 -12.56 -12.39 38.47
N CYS A 107 -11.34 -12.19 38.99
CA CYS A 107 -11.05 -12.47 40.40
C CYS A 107 -11.89 -11.62 41.36
N ILE A 108 -12.09 -10.34 41.04
CA ILE A 108 -12.94 -9.44 41.83
C ILE A 108 -14.39 -9.93 41.81
N GLU A 109 -14.89 -10.37 40.65
CA GLU A 109 -16.24 -10.93 40.52
C GLU A 109 -16.42 -12.21 41.35
N ASP A 110 -15.44 -13.12 41.30
CA ASP A 110 -15.47 -14.38 42.05
C ASP A 110 -15.44 -14.13 43.57
N VAL A 111 -14.63 -13.19 44.05
CA VAL A 111 -14.61 -12.79 45.47
C VAL A 111 -15.93 -12.14 45.88
N SER A 112 -16.44 -11.22 45.07
CA SER A 112 -17.73 -10.54 45.34
C SER A 112 -18.88 -11.54 45.41
N ARG A 113 -18.88 -12.56 44.53
CA ARG A 113 -19.83 -13.67 44.54
C ARG A 113 -19.68 -14.51 45.81
N ALA A 114 -18.47 -14.89 46.20
CA ALA A 114 -18.22 -15.68 47.41
C ALA A 114 -18.70 -14.97 48.68
N VAL A 115 -18.41 -13.67 48.82
CA VAL A 115 -18.88 -12.84 49.93
C VAL A 115 -20.41 -12.76 49.95
N SER A 116 -21.03 -12.55 48.80
CA SER A 116 -22.50 -12.51 48.69
C SER A 116 -23.15 -13.83 49.11
N VAL A 117 -22.54 -14.97 48.74
CA VAL A 117 -23.01 -16.31 49.15
C VAL A 117 -22.86 -16.52 50.66
N MET A 118 -21.75 -16.09 51.25
CA MET A 118 -21.50 -16.20 52.70
C MET A 118 -22.53 -15.39 53.50
N LEU A 119 -22.74 -14.13 53.13
CA LEU A 119 -23.73 -13.27 53.76
C LEU A 119 -25.18 -13.78 53.57
N ALA A 120 -25.50 -14.35 52.40
CA ALA A 120 -26.81 -14.95 52.15
C ALA A 120 -27.03 -16.29 52.88
N GLY A 121 -25.95 -17.04 53.13
CA GLY A 121 -25.96 -18.28 53.92
C GLY A 121 -26.14 -18.02 55.41
N ASP A 122 -25.47 -17.00 55.94
CA ASP A 122 -25.62 -16.55 57.32
C ASP A 122 -27.05 -16.04 57.60
N LEU A 123 -27.66 -15.30 56.66
CA LEU A 123 -29.07 -14.91 56.76
C LEU A 123 -30.05 -16.10 56.71
N ARG A 124 -29.68 -17.24 56.07
CA ARG A 124 -30.51 -18.45 56.09
C ARG A 124 -30.39 -19.25 57.39
N ALA A 125 -29.26 -19.15 58.08
CA ALA A 125 -29.05 -19.81 59.38
C ALA A 125 -29.81 -19.09 60.51
N GLU A 126 -29.98 -17.77 60.44
CA GLU A 126 -30.74 -17.00 61.43
C GLU A 126 -32.27 -17.10 61.28
N VAL A 127 -32.79 -17.48 60.11
CA VAL A 127 -34.24 -17.50 59.84
C VAL A 127 -34.89 -18.88 60.09
N ASN A 128 -34.14 -19.93 60.43
CA ASN A 128 -34.73 -21.21 60.84
C ASN A 128 -34.17 -21.78 62.16
N PRO A 129 -34.57 -21.22 63.32
CA PRO A 129 -34.52 -21.92 64.58
C PRO A 129 -35.86 -22.64 64.82
N ARG A 130 -36.00 -23.89 64.38
CA ARG A 130 -36.78 -24.96 65.03
C ARG A 130 -36.80 -26.28 64.25
#